data_AF-A0A424PGS9-F1
#
_entry.id   AF-A0A424PGS9-F1
#
_cell.length_a   1.000
_cell.length_b   1.000
_cell.length_c   1.000
_cell.angle_alpha   90.00
_cell.angle_beta   90.00
_cell.angle_gamma   90.00
#
_symmetry.space_group_name_H-M   'P 1'
#
loop_
_entity.id
_entity.type
_entity.pdbx_description
1 polymer ?
#
loop_
_entity_poly.entity_id
_entity_poly.type
_entity_poly.pdbx_seq_one_letter_code
_entity_poly.pdbx_strand_id
1 'polypeptide(L)'
;MREKVKPQTVVEEYKKGVIMHFPKNEYDNCKWSKSLSTWNMLKNRYDNGKRDSQMNKLYNAEYNLIPWADEHGMNFNDVILKIAEVVNDTWFRKRFGRLFSETELKVEYASNKQNMAYAFGTDFLSLPPNFCNIPIILHELSHIIVDRLSFVVCFKKDYATHGRMFAFIYLELVKKYMGEGKYTILKTGFKNFNVKYRNRIPQTSAKKKLLRERLTKNLS
;
A
#
# COMPACT_ATOMS: atom_id res chain seq x y z
N MET A 1 31.75 16.09 14.60
CA MET A 1 30.51 15.36 14.29
C MET A 1 30.73 14.62 12.98
N ARG A 2 30.58 13.28 12.93
CA ARG A 2 30.60 12.58 11.65
C ARG A 2 29.24 12.82 10.99
N GLU A 3 29.20 13.50 9.86
CA GLU A 3 28.00 13.56 9.03
C GLU A 3 27.58 12.12 8.72
N LYS A 4 26.40 11.72 9.22
CA LYS A 4 25.79 10.45 8.80
C LYS A 4 25.41 10.63 7.33
N VAL A 5 26.24 10.10 6.44
CA VAL A 5 25.92 9.99 5.01
C VAL A 5 24.61 9.20 4.93
N LYS A 6 23.52 9.87 4.55
CA LYS A 6 22.25 9.19 4.28
C LYS A 6 22.51 8.24 3.11
N PRO A 7 22.15 6.94 3.22
CA PRO A 7 22.23 6.05 2.08
C PRO A 7 21.42 6.66 0.93
N GLN A 8 22.11 7.02 -0.15
CA GLN A 8 21.46 7.59 -1.34
C GLN A 8 20.93 6.43 -2.19
N THR A 9 19.67 6.52 -2.59
CA THR A 9 19.13 5.64 -3.63
C THR A 9 19.94 5.85 -4.90
N VAL A 10 20.50 4.78 -5.44
CA VAL A 10 21.16 4.82 -6.76
C VAL A 10 20.07 4.64 -7.81
N VAL A 11 20.08 5.48 -8.83
CA VAL A 11 19.09 5.45 -9.92
C VAL A 11 19.85 5.13 -11.21
N GLU A 12 19.48 4.02 -11.83
CA GLU A 12 20.03 3.60 -13.13
C GLU A 12 18.96 3.77 -14.20
N GLU A 13 19.27 4.52 -15.26
CA GLU A 13 18.34 4.70 -16.37
C GLU A 13 18.39 3.51 -17.34
N TYR A 14 17.23 3.14 -17.89
CA TYR A 14 17.12 2.21 -19.00
C TYR A 14 16.09 2.74 -20.00
N LYS A 15 15.99 2.09 -21.17
CA LYS A 15 15.20 2.56 -22.33
C LYS A 15 13.77 3.02 -22.00
N LYS A 16 13.11 2.46 -20.98
CA LYS A 16 11.72 2.78 -20.65
C LYS A 16 11.52 3.41 -19.26
N GLY A 17 12.58 3.71 -18.52
CA GLY A 17 12.42 4.24 -17.16
C GLY A 17 13.68 4.13 -16.34
N VAL A 18 13.53 3.88 -15.04
CA VAL A 18 14.65 3.77 -14.11
C VAL A 18 14.59 2.51 -13.25
N ILE A 19 15.73 2.08 -12.75
CA ILE A 19 15.88 1.09 -11.70
C ILE A 19 16.38 1.83 -10.47
N MET A 20 15.62 1.76 -9.38
CA MET A 20 15.94 2.37 -8.11
C MET A 20 16.53 1.32 -7.17
N HIS A 21 17.78 1.51 -6.79
CA HIS A 21 18.51 0.64 -5.87
C HIS A 21 18.42 1.21 -4.46
N PHE A 22 17.87 0.43 -3.53
CA PHE A 22 17.70 0.84 -2.15
C PHE A 22 18.74 0.16 -1.26
N PRO A 23 19.87 0.83 -0.96
CA PRO A 23 20.87 0.25 -0.07
C PRO A 23 20.30 0.03 1.32
N LYS A 24 20.94 -0.89 2.05
CA LYS A 24 20.64 -1.15 3.45
C LYS A 24 20.76 0.13 4.29
N ASN A 25 19.78 0.34 5.15
CA ASN A 25 19.70 1.48 6.05
C ASN A 25 19.73 1.03 7.52
N GLU A 26 20.26 1.87 8.42
CA GLU A 26 20.31 1.59 9.86
C GLU A 26 18.93 1.30 10.48
N TYR A 27 17.86 1.85 9.88
CA TYR A 27 16.49 1.64 10.34
C TYR A 27 15.85 0.35 9.82
N ASP A 28 16.48 -0.36 8.87
CA ASP A 28 15.91 -1.57 8.26
C ASP A 28 15.90 -2.75 9.25
N ASN A 29 16.83 -2.79 10.21
CA ASN A 29 16.91 -3.86 11.20
C ASN A 29 15.94 -3.69 12.38
N CYS A 30 15.02 -2.72 12.33
CA CYS A 30 13.96 -2.66 13.32
C CYS A 30 13.19 -3.97 13.25
N LYS A 31 13.17 -4.75 14.35
CA LYS A 31 12.19 -5.83 14.53
C LYS A 31 10.86 -5.23 14.10
N TRP A 32 10.24 -5.81 13.07
CA TRP A 32 8.90 -5.44 12.60
C TRP A 32 8.14 -4.99 13.82
N SER A 33 7.85 -3.68 13.90
CA SER A 33 7.51 -3.10 15.20
C SER A 33 6.42 -3.95 15.83
N LYS A 34 6.28 -3.96 17.17
CA LYS A 34 5.19 -4.72 17.77
C LYS A 34 3.88 -4.46 17.01
N SER A 35 3.63 -3.28 16.44
CA SER A 35 2.49 -3.00 15.53
C SER A 35 2.36 -3.94 14.32
N LEU A 36 3.45 -4.32 13.63
CA LEU A 36 3.44 -5.30 12.54
C LEU A 36 3.24 -6.75 12.98
N SER A 37 3.72 -7.10 14.17
CA SER A 37 3.28 -8.33 14.85
C SER A 37 1.89 -8.21 15.50
N THR A 38 1.40 -6.98 15.75
CA THR A 38 0.05 -6.64 16.27
C THR A 38 -0.95 -6.69 15.13
N TRP A 39 -0.50 -6.49 13.88
CA TRP A 39 -1.23 -6.78 12.66
C TRP A 39 -1.31 -8.29 12.50
N ASN A 40 -2.11 -8.96 13.33
CA ASN A 40 -2.69 -10.29 13.07
C ASN A 40 -3.28 -10.42 11.64
N MET A 41 -3.28 -9.35 10.82
CA MET A 41 -3.47 -9.31 9.37
C MET A 41 -2.50 -10.26 8.65
N LEU A 42 -1.23 -10.34 9.07
CA LEU A 42 -0.26 -11.28 8.51
C LEU A 42 -0.64 -12.75 8.72
N LYS A 43 -1.48 -13.02 9.72
CA LYS A 43 -2.01 -14.37 10.01
C LYS A 43 -3.39 -14.59 9.41
N ASN A 44 -3.92 -13.62 8.66
CA ASN A 44 -5.33 -13.57 8.37
C ASN A 44 -5.66 -14.24 7.03
N ARG A 45 -6.38 -15.36 7.10
CA ARG A 45 -6.81 -16.13 5.94
C ARG A 45 -7.85 -15.42 5.06
N TYR A 46 -8.39 -14.28 5.49
CA TYR A 46 -9.45 -13.57 4.76
C TYR A 46 -8.97 -12.75 3.56
N ASP A 47 -7.66 -12.57 3.43
CA ASP A 47 -7.06 -12.02 2.22
C ASP A 47 -6.63 -13.15 1.27
N ASN A 48 -6.81 -14.42 1.65
CA ASN A 48 -6.60 -15.57 0.77
C ASN A 48 -7.83 -15.78 -0.12
N GLY A 49 -7.59 -16.00 -1.40
CA GLY A 49 -8.59 -16.29 -2.41
C GLY A 49 -8.32 -15.54 -3.71
N LYS A 50 -8.70 -16.13 -4.84
CA LYS A 50 -8.47 -15.58 -6.18
C LYS A 50 -9.35 -14.38 -6.53
N ARG A 51 -10.41 -14.12 -5.76
CA ARG A 51 -11.41 -13.09 -6.07
C ARG A 51 -11.11 -11.79 -5.35
N ASP A 52 -10.84 -10.75 -6.14
CA ASP A 52 -10.72 -9.40 -5.61
C ASP A 52 -12.09 -8.76 -5.36
N SER A 53 -12.67 -9.06 -4.20
CA SER A 53 -13.98 -8.53 -3.80
C SER A 53 -13.96 -7.06 -3.33
N GLN A 54 -12.78 -6.43 -3.31
CA GLN A 54 -12.57 -5.10 -2.76
C GLN A 54 -12.16 -4.06 -3.82
N MET A 55 -11.57 -4.47 -4.94
CA MET A 55 -11.12 -3.60 -6.03
C MET A 55 -12.11 -2.47 -6.36
N ASN A 56 -13.34 -2.79 -6.79
CA ASN A 56 -14.32 -1.76 -7.13
C ASN A 56 -14.71 -0.85 -5.95
N LYS A 57 -14.68 -1.38 -4.71
CA LYS A 57 -14.98 -0.58 -3.51
C LYS A 57 -13.86 0.40 -3.20
N LEU A 58 -12.61 -0.02 -3.43
CA LEU A 58 -11.43 0.81 -3.25
C LEU A 58 -11.40 1.92 -4.29
N TYR A 59 -11.55 1.60 -5.57
CA TYR A 59 -11.61 2.62 -6.63
C TYR A 59 -12.73 3.63 -6.39
N ASN A 60 -13.93 3.18 -6.00
CA ASN A 60 -15.01 4.10 -5.64
C ASN A 60 -14.67 4.97 -4.42
N ALA A 61 -13.96 4.43 -3.43
CA ALA A 61 -13.54 5.18 -2.25
C ALA A 61 -12.41 6.18 -2.53
N GLU A 62 -11.58 5.90 -3.52
CA GLU A 62 -10.46 6.74 -3.94
C GLU A 62 -10.88 7.91 -4.83
N TYR A 63 -12.08 7.87 -5.40
CA TYR A 63 -12.60 8.87 -6.32
C TYR A 63 -12.44 10.32 -5.84
N ASN A 64 -12.71 10.59 -4.56
CA ASN A 64 -12.57 11.94 -3.99
C ASN A 64 -11.15 12.27 -3.48
N LEU A 65 -10.25 11.29 -3.48
CA LEU A 65 -8.85 11.46 -3.07
C LEU A 65 -7.96 11.81 -4.27
N ILE A 66 -8.19 11.13 -5.39
CA ILE A 66 -7.40 11.27 -6.61
C ILE A 66 -7.81 12.59 -7.28
N PRO A 67 -6.88 13.55 -7.42
CA PRO A 67 -7.18 14.78 -8.15
C PRO A 67 -7.50 14.45 -9.61
N TRP A 68 -8.35 15.26 -10.24
CA TRP A 68 -8.59 15.17 -11.67
C TRP A 68 -7.26 15.32 -12.42
N ALA A 69 -7.10 14.56 -13.52
CA ALA A 69 -5.82 14.37 -14.21
C ALA A 69 -5.11 15.68 -14.59
N ASP A 70 -5.86 16.76 -14.76
CA ASP A 70 -5.36 18.04 -15.26
C ASP A 70 -4.83 18.97 -14.15
N GLU A 71 -5.11 18.69 -12.87
CA GLU A 71 -4.84 19.68 -11.80
C GLU A 71 -3.52 19.48 -11.05
N HIS A 72 -2.92 18.28 -11.01
CA HIS A 72 -1.77 18.01 -10.13
C HIS A 72 -0.82 16.90 -10.63
N GLY A 73 -0.67 16.76 -11.95
CA GLY A 73 0.28 15.81 -12.53
C GLY A 73 1.74 16.19 -12.23
N MET A 74 2.51 15.25 -11.68
CA MET A 74 3.96 15.34 -11.55
C MET A 74 4.64 14.93 -12.85
N ASN A 75 5.77 15.55 -13.19
CA ASN A 75 6.62 15.00 -14.24
C ASN A 75 7.28 13.71 -13.74
N PHE A 76 7.87 12.93 -14.65
CA PHE A 76 8.42 11.63 -14.29
C PHE A 76 9.60 11.72 -13.30
N ASN A 77 10.44 12.75 -13.38
CA ASN A 77 11.54 12.93 -12.43
C ASN A 77 11.02 13.18 -11.01
N ASP A 78 9.95 13.98 -10.87
CA ASP A 78 9.30 14.23 -9.59
C ASP A 78 8.67 12.95 -9.01
N VAL A 79 8.17 12.05 -9.86
CA VAL A 79 7.71 10.72 -9.45
C VAL A 79 8.86 9.91 -8.85
N ILE A 80 10.02 9.86 -9.51
CA ILE A 80 11.20 9.14 -9.01
C ILE A 80 11.67 9.72 -7.68
N LEU A 81 11.76 11.05 -7.59
CA LEU A 81 12.13 11.74 -6.35
C LEU A 81 11.13 11.46 -5.23
N LYS A 82 9.82 11.46 -5.53
CA LYS A 82 8.77 11.16 -4.55
C LYS A 82 8.84 9.71 -4.05
N ILE A 83 9.08 8.74 -4.94
CA ILE A 83 9.25 7.33 -4.55
C ILE A 83 10.49 7.19 -3.66
N ALA A 84 11.61 7.81 -4.05
CA ALA A 84 12.84 7.80 -3.26
C ALA A 84 12.64 8.44 -1.88
N GLU A 85 11.94 9.57 -1.81
CA GLU A 85 11.58 10.25 -0.55
C GLU A 85 10.76 9.33 0.36
N VAL A 86 9.70 8.72 -0.17
CA VAL A 86 8.83 7.81 0.60
C VAL A 86 9.62 6.62 1.13
N VAL A 87 10.36 5.92 0.28
CA VAL A 87 11.07 4.68 0.65
C VAL A 87 12.24 4.97 1.58
N ASN A 88 12.90 6.13 1.48
CA ASN A 88 14.00 6.52 2.37
C ASN A 88 13.57 7.21 3.67
N ASP A 89 12.28 7.58 3.82
CA ASP A 89 11.77 8.16 5.07
C ASP A 89 12.02 7.19 6.25
N THR A 90 12.53 7.71 7.36
CA THR A 90 12.82 6.93 8.57
C THR A 90 11.60 6.16 9.10
N TRP A 91 10.40 6.75 9.06
CA TRP A 91 9.14 6.10 9.40
C TRP A 91 8.85 4.90 8.48
N PHE A 92 9.13 5.05 7.18
CA PHE A 92 8.93 3.98 6.20
C PHE A 92 9.92 2.86 6.46
N ARG A 93 11.21 3.19 6.57
CA ARG A 93 12.29 2.25 6.83
C ARG A 93 12.07 1.45 8.11
N LYS A 94 11.62 2.10 9.19
CA LYS A 94 11.25 1.42 10.45
C LYS A 94 10.10 0.41 10.31
N ARG A 95 9.21 0.58 9.32
CA ARG A 95 8.02 -0.26 9.12
C ARG A 95 8.23 -1.32 8.04
N PHE A 96 8.79 -0.93 6.90
CA PHE A 96 8.88 -1.73 5.68
C PHE A 96 10.33 -1.89 5.19
N GLY A 97 11.31 -1.30 5.85
CA GLY A 97 12.70 -1.24 5.39
C GLY A 97 13.31 -2.60 5.05
N ARG A 98 12.98 -3.66 5.81
CA ARG A 98 13.41 -5.04 5.50
C ARG A 98 12.94 -5.54 4.14
N LEU A 99 11.82 -5.04 3.63
CA LEU A 99 11.32 -5.39 2.30
C LEU A 99 12.08 -4.66 1.19
N PHE A 100 12.68 -3.51 1.49
CA PHE A 100 13.34 -2.65 0.51
C PHE A 100 14.87 -2.65 0.62
N SER A 101 15.43 -3.15 1.72
CA SER A 101 16.87 -3.26 1.94
C SER A 101 17.51 -4.19 0.91
N GLU A 102 18.50 -3.68 0.18
CA GLU A 102 19.28 -4.47 -0.79
C GLU A 102 18.38 -5.05 -1.89
N THR A 103 17.38 -4.27 -2.29
CA THR A 103 16.47 -4.62 -3.38
C THR A 103 16.36 -3.48 -4.38
N GLU A 104 15.83 -3.84 -5.54
CA GLU A 104 15.56 -2.92 -6.63
C GLU A 104 14.06 -2.64 -6.75
N LEU A 105 13.73 -1.48 -7.33
CA LEU A 105 12.40 -1.15 -7.80
C LEU A 105 12.52 -0.50 -9.18
N LYS A 106 12.02 -1.18 -10.19
CA LYS A 106 11.94 -0.69 -11.56
C LYS A 106 10.68 0.18 -11.69
N VAL A 107 10.86 1.39 -12.21
CA VAL A 107 9.79 2.35 -12.45
C VAL A 107 9.81 2.72 -13.93
N GLU A 108 8.76 2.34 -14.64
CA GLU A 108 8.60 2.56 -16.08
C GLU A 108 7.80 3.83 -16.36
N TYR A 109 8.34 4.65 -17.26
CA TYR A 109 7.62 5.75 -17.89
C TYR A 109 6.73 5.18 -19.00
N ALA A 110 5.47 4.93 -18.64
CA ALA A 110 4.55 4.27 -19.54
C ALA A 110 4.05 5.20 -20.65
N SER A 111 3.57 4.62 -21.75
CA SER A 111 2.98 5.39 -22.84
C SER A 111 1.75 6.17 -22.36
N ASN A 112 1.53 7.37 -22.91
CA ASN A 112 0.30 8.14 -22.73
C ASN A 112 -0.97 7.41 -23.21
N LYS A 113 -0.84 6.36 -24.03
CA LYS A 113 -1.96 5.49 -24.44
C LYS A 113 -2.39 4.50 -23.35
N GLN A 114 -1.55 4.26 -22.34
CA GLN A 114 -1.88 3.39 -21.23
C GLN A 114 -2.90 4.09 -20.32
N ASN A 115 -4.02 3.43 -20.08
CA ASN A 115 -5.18 3.99 -19.38
C ASN A 115 -5.23 3.64 -17.88
N MET A 116 -4.16 3.07 -17.33
CA MET A 116 -4.04 2.77 -15.91
C MET A 116 -2.58 2.75 -15.45
N ALA A 117 -2.33 3.13 -14.20
CA ALA A 117 -1.12 2.72 -13.49
C ALA A 117 -1.25 1.28 -13.01
N TYR A 118 -0.12 0.59 -12.82
CA TYR A 118 -0.11 -0.70 -12.14
C TYR A 118 1.27 -1.03 -11.56
N ALA A 119 1.25 -1.78 -10.47
CA ALA A 119 2.38 -2.53 -9.96
C ALA A 119 2.32 -3.99 -10.45
N PHE A 120 3.47 -4.61 -10.65
CA PHE A 120 3.56 -6.02 -10.98
C PHE A 120 4.67 -6.70 -10.17
N GLY A 121 4.30 -7.79 -9.49
CA GLY A 121 5.23 -8.55 -8.68
C GLY A 121 5.86 -7.71 -7.56
N THR A 122 7.11 -8.01 -7.24
CA THR A 122 7.78 -7.40 -6.08
C THR A 122 8.57 -6.13 -6.41
N ASP A 123 8.72 -5.76 -7.67
CA ASP A 123 9.80 -4.84 -8.06
C ASP A 123 9.47 -3.99 -9.30
N PHE A 124 8.23 -3.94 -9.78
CA PHE A 124 7.89 -3.17 -10.97
C PHE A 124 6.68 -2.25 -10.79
N LEU A 125 6.86 -0.98 -11.18
CA LEU A 125 5.80 0.03 -11.28
C LEU A 125 5.75 0.55 -12.72
N SER A 126 4.54 0.71 -13.27
CA SER A 126 4.29 1.35 -14.57
C SER A 126 3.33 2.52 -14.39
N LEU A 127 3.82 3.73 -14.70
CA LEU A 127 3.11 4.98 -14.44
C LEU A 127 2.98 5.80 -15.73
N PRO A 128 1.77 5.86 -16.34
CA PRO A 128 1.50 6.78 -17.43
C PRO A 128 1.46 8.24 -16.92
N PRO A 129 1.73 9.24 -17.78
CA PRO A 129 1.76 10.65 -17.38
C PRO A 129 0.54 11.12 -16.58
N ASN A 130 -0.68 10.72 -17.00
CA ASN A 130 -1.93 11.12 -16.36
C ASN A 130 -2.15 10.51 -14.96
N PHE A 131 -1.30 9.55 -14.59
CA PHE A 131 -1.36 8.82 -13.32
C PHE A 131 -0.18 9.16 -12.40
N CYS A 132 0.66 10.12 -12.80
CA CYS A 132 1.80 10.59 -12.02
C CYS A 132 1.34 11.54 -10.90
N ASN A 133 0.62 11.05 -9.89
CA ASN A 133 0.21 11.82 -8.72
C ASN A 133 0.43 11.05 -7.41
N ILE A 134 0.51 11.77 -6.29
CA ILE A 134 0.88 11.18 -4.99
C ILE A 134 -0.07 10.04 -4.59
N PRO A 135 -1.41 10.17 -4.61
CA PRO A 135 -2.32 9.07 -4.31
C PRO A 135 -1.98 7.78 -5.07
N ILE A 136 -1.78 7.88 -6.38
CA ILE A 136 -1.53 6.73 -7.24
C ILE A 136 -0.15 6.13 -6.97
N ILE A 137 0.89 6.95 -6.76
CA ILE A 137 2.21 6.43 -6.33
C ILE A 137 2.08 5.62 -5.04
N LEU A 138 1.33 6.12 -4.05
CA LEU A 138 1.13 5.42 -2.79
C LEU A 138 0.27 4.16 -2.95
N HIS A 139 -0.69 4.17 -3.87
CA HIS A 139 -1.51 3.01 -4.24
C HIS A 139 -0.60 1.90 -4.80
N GLU A 140 0.21 2.20 -5.81
CA GLU A 140 1.08 1.21 -6.43
C GLU A 140 2.19 0.72 -5.49
N LEU A 141 2.76 1.61 -4.67
CA LEU A 141 3.69 1.20 -3.61
C LEU A 141 3.03 0.26 -2.59
N SER A 142 1.73 0.41 -2.33
CA SER A 142 1.01 -0.51 -1.44
C SER A 142 0.95 -1.92 -2.02
N HIS A 143 0.80 -2.06 -3.34
CA HIS A 143 0.92 -3.36 -4.00
C HIS A 143 2.32 -3.95 -3.84
N ILE A 144 3.38 -3.18 -4.11
CA ILE A 144 4.77 -3.65 -3.92
C ILE A 144 5.03 -4.12 -2.49
N ILE A 145 4.55 -3.38 -1.49
CA ILE A 145 4.69 -3.77 -0.07
C ILE A 145 3.95 -5.08 0.20
N VAL A 146 2.70 -5.20 -0.26
CA VAL A 146 1.88 -6.42 -0.08
C VAL A 146 2.53 -7.62 -0.74
N ASP A 147 3.00 -7.46 -1.99
CA ASP A 147 3.64 -8.52 -2.75
C ASP A 147 4.92 -8.97 -2.05
N ARG A 148 5.82 -8.05 -1.67
CA ARG A 148 7.04 -8.39 -0.92
C ARG A 148 6.74 -9.06 0.42
N LEU A 149 5.71 -8.61 1.14
CA LEU A 149 5.25 -9.26 2.38
C LEU A 149 4.78 -10.70 2.12
N SER A 150 4.12 -10.96 0.98
CA SER A 150 3.64 -12.29 0.62
C SER A 150 4.76 -13.32 0.53
N PHE A 151 5.91 -12.91 -0.02
CA PHE A 151 7.12 -13.74 -0.13
C PHE A 151 7.79 -13.96 1.24
N VAL A 152 7.90 -12.92 2.07
CA VAL A 152 8.60 -13.02 3.37
C VAL A 152 7.80 -13.84 4.40
N VAL A 153 6.46 -13.76 4.36
CA VAL A 153 5.59 -14.37 5.37
C VAL A 153 4.99 -15.70 4.89
N CYS A 154 5.37 -16.18 3.71
CA CYS A 154 4.85 -17.41 3.09
C CYS A 154 3.31 -17.44 3.08
N PHE A 155 2.68 -16.34 2.69
CA PHE A 155 1.25 -16.38 2.40
C PHE A 155 0.99 -17.39 1.27
N LYS A 156 -0.14 -18.10 1.32
CA LYS A 156 -0.52 -18.98 0.20
C LYS A 156 -0.67 -18.12 -1.06
N LYS A 157 -0.16 -18.63 -2.19
CA LYS A 157 0.02 -17.99 -3.50
C LYS A 157 -1.20 -17.25 -4.10
N ASP A 158 -2.39 -17.49 -3.56
CA ASP A 158 -3.64 -16.85 -3.98
C ASP A 158 -4.09 -15.84 -2.90
N TYR A 159 -3.54 -14.62 -2.91
CA TYR A 159 -4.08 -13.51 -2.11
C TYR A 159 -4.79 -12.49 -3.00
N ALA A 160 -5.78 -11.80 -2.43
CA ALA A 160 -6.47 -10.71 -3.11
C ALA A 160 -5.57 -9.48 -3.19
N THR A 161 -5.29 -9.02 -4.42
CA THR A 161 -4.45 -7.87 -4.73
C THR A 161 -4.87 -6.61 -3.96
N HIS A 162 -6.18 -6.37 -3.82
CA HIS A 162 -6.75 -5.27 -3.05
C HIS A 162 -7.40 -5.71 -1.72
N GLY A 163 -6.80 -6.72 -1.06
CA GLY A 163 -7.24 -7.25 0.23
C GLY A 163 -7.23 -6.24 1.40
N ARG A 164 -7.49 -6.71 2.62
CA ARG A 164 -7.46 -5.83 3.80
C ARG A 164 -6.07 -5.27 4.02
N MET A 165 -5.04 -6.08 3.82
CA MET A 165 -3.65 -5.67 3.98
C MET A 165 -3.29 -4.51 3.06
N PHE A 166 -3.67 -4.60 1.78
CA PHE A 166 -3.54 -3.51 0.82
C PHE A 166 -4.24 -2.24 1.34
N ALA A 167 -5.54 -2.32 1.60
CA ALA A 167 -6.34 -1.16 2.02
C ALA A 167 -5.78 -0.53 3.30
N PHE A 168 -5.30 -1.34 4.23
CA PHE A 168 -4.67 -0.88 5.46
C PHE A 168 -3.37 -0.12 5.21
N ILE A 169 -2.44 -0.71 4.44
CA ILE A 169 -1.15 -0.10 4.11
C ILE A 169 -1.37 1.22 3.38
N TYR A 170 -2.24 1.21 2.37
CA TYR A 170 -2.53 2.40 1.58
C TYR A 170 -3.07 3.54 2.44
N LEU A 171 -4.00 3.24 3.35
CA LEU A 171 -4.56 4.24 4.27
C LEU A 171 -3.49 4.83 5.22
N GLU A 172 -2.53 4.03 5.70
CA GLU A 172 -1.42 4.50 6.52
C GLU A 172 -0.44 5.38 5.73
N LEU A 173 -0.14 5.00 4.47
CA LEU A 173 0.70 5.79 3.59
C LEU A 173 0.05 7.14 3.28
N VAL A 174 -1.23 7.17 2.92
CA VAL A 174 -1.98 8.42 2.69
C VAL A 174 -1.96 9.30 3.94
N LYS A 175 -2.15 8.72 5.12
CA LYS A 175 -2.05 9.48 6.38
C LYS A 175 -0.68 10.13 6.56
N LYS A 176 0.39 9.38 6.33
CA LYS A 176 1.76 9.84 6.56
C LYS A 176 2.21 10.88 5.54
N TYR A 177 1.92 10.66 4.25
CA TYR A 177 2.50 11.46 3.16
C TYR A 177 1.56 12.50 2.57
N MET A 178 0.24 12.41 2.83
CA MET A 178 -0.74 13.40 2.37
C MET A 178 -1.46 14.12 3.53
N GLY A 179 -1.21 13.72 4.78
CA GLY A 179 -1.72 14.36 5.98
C GLY A 179 -3.15 13.94 6.39
N GLU A 180 -3.60 14.46 7.54
CA GLU A 180 -4.84 14.05 8.20
C GLU A 180 -6.10 14.35 7.37
N GLY A 181 -6.10 15.44 6.59
CA GLY A 181 -7.24 15.82 5.75
C GLY A 181 -7.51 14.77 4.66
N LYS A 182 -6.48 14.41 3.89
CA LYS A 182 -6.57 13.40 2.82
C LYS A 182 -6.82 12.00 3.38
N TYR A 183 -6.25 11.68 4.54
CA TYR A 183 -6.61 10.46 5.29
C TYR A 183 -8.09 10.42 5.67
N THR A 184 -8.65 11.52 6.16
CA THR A 184 -10.06 11.58 6.56
C THR A 184 -11.00 11.39 5.37
N ILE A 185 -10.65 11.97 4.22
CA ILE A 185 -11.37 11.76 2.95
C ILE A 185 -11.37 10.28 2.56
N LEU A 186 -10.19 9.66 2.45
CA LEU A 186 -10.06 8.25 2.06
C LEU A 186 -10.76 7.32 3.05
N LYS A 187 -10.59 7.56 4.35
CA LYS A 187 -11.24 6.76 5.41
C LYS A 187 -12.75 6.87 5.37
N THR A 188 -13.28 8.04 5.03
CA THR A 188 -14.72 8.25 4.84
C THR A 188 -15.20 7.50 3.61
N GLY A 189 -14.47 7.55 2.49
CA GLY A 189 -14.71 6.71 1.32
C GLY A 189 -14.74 5.22 1.66
N PHE A 190 -13.74 4.74 2.42
CA PHE A 190 -13.66 3.34 2.86
C PHE A 190 -14.89 2.94 3.67
N LYS A 191 -15.40 3.84 4.53
CA LYS A 191 -16.64 3.61 5.29
C LYS A 191 -17.84 3.51 4.35
N ASN A 192 -18.00 4.47 3.45
CA ASN A 192 -19.15 4.58 2.54
C ASN A 192 -19.25 3.38 1.59
N PHE A 193 -18.13 2.95 1.02
CA PHE A 193 -18.06 1.81 0.09
C PHE A 193 -17.76 0.49 0.79
N ASN A 194 -17.81 0.46 2.13
CA ASN A 194 -17.64 -0.75 2.94
C ASN A 194 -16.29 -1.47 2.74
N VAL A 195 -15.23 -0.75 2.38
CA VAL A 195 -13.86 -1.26 2.26
C VAL A 195 -13.40 -1.80 3.62
N LYS A 196 -12.89 -3.02 3.60
CA LYS A 196 -12.34 -3.71 4.77
C LYS A 196 -10.84 -3.46 4.80
N TYR A 197 -10.38 -2.83 5.87
CA TYR A 197 -8.96 -2.51 6.10
C TYR A 197 -8.52 -2.84 7.54
N ARG A 198 -9.39 -3.53 8.30
CA ARG A 198 -9.11 -4.01 9.66
C ARG A 198 -9.51 -5.46 9.76
N ASN A 199 -8.84 -6.19 10.66
CA ASN A 199 -9.27 -7.54 11.01
C ASN A 199 -10.66 -7.51 11.65
N ARG A 200 -11.46 -8.55 11.38
CA ARG A 200 -12.62 -8.83 12.19
C ARG A 200 -12.13 -9.21 13.58
N ILE A 201 -12.59 -8.48 14.60
CA ILE A 201 -12.43 -8.91 15.99
C ILE A 201 -13.22 -10.23 16.11
N PRO A 202 -12.59 -11.36 16.50
CA PRO A 202 -13.30 -12.61 16.71
C PRO A 202 -14.44 -12.37 17.68
N GLN A 203 -15.67 -12.65 17.25
CA GLN A 203 -16.79 -12.62 18.19
C GLN A 203 -16.66 -13.83 19.12
N THR A 204 -16.68 -13.58 20.42
CA THR A 204 -16.79 -14.64 21.43
C THR A 204 -18.06 -15.46 21.19
N SER A 205 -18.04 -16.72 21.61
CA SER A 205 -19.20 -17.63 21.54
C SER A 205 -20.45 -16.99 22.15
N ALA A 206 -20.29 -16.26 23.27
CA ALA A 206 -21.36 -15.49 23.92
C ALA A 206 -21.96 -14.40 23.01
N LYS A 207 -21.13 -13.60 22.32
CA LYS A 207 -21.63 -12.57 21.39
C LYS A 207 -22.34 -13.18 20.19
N LYS A 208 -21.85 -14.32 19.66
CA LYS A 208 -22.53 -15.04 18.56
C LYS A 208 -23.90 -15.57 18.99
N LYS A 209 -24.02 -16.11 20.21
CA LYS A 209 -25.28 -16.61 20.76
C LYS A 209 -26.30 -15.47 20.89
N LEU A 210 -25.92 -14.35 21.51
CA LEU A 210 -26.76 -13.16 21.64
C LEU A 210 -27.20 -12.58 20.29
N LEU A 211 -26.32 -12.57 19.28
CA LEU A 211 -26.67 -12.07 17.95
C LEU A 211 -27.69 -12.98 17.26
N ARG A 212 -27.54 -14.31 17.39
CA ARG A 212 -28.51 -15.29 16.87
C ARG A 212 -29.86 -15.14 17.55
N GLU A 213 -29.89 -15.03 18.87
CA GLU A 213 -31.13 -14.86 19.65
C GLU A 213 -31.89 -13.59 19.26
N ARG A 214 -31.18 -12.48 19.01
CA ARG A 214 -31.80 -11.24 18.51
C ARG A 214 -32.36 -11.36 17.10
N LEU A 215 -31.66 -12.05 16.20
CA LEU A 215 -32.13 -12.28 14.84
C LEU A 215 -33.38 -13.17 14.82
N THR A 216 -33.42 -14.21 15.64
CA THR A 216 -34.61 -15.08 15.77
C THR A 216 -35.81 -14.34 16.38
N LYS A 217 -35.60 -13.42 17.34
CA LYS A 217 -36.67 -12.61 17.92
C LYS A 217 -37.24 -11.53 16.99
N ASN A 218 -36.47 -11.10 16.00
CA ASN A 218 -36.93 -10.10 15.02
C ASN A 218 -37.60 -10.75 13.80
N LEU A 219 -37.58 -12.08 13.70
CA LEU A 219 -38.21 -12.86 12.63
C LEU A 219 -39.50 -13.56 13.10
N SER A 220 -39.82 -13.45 14.39
CA SER A 220 -41.06 -13.90 15.03
C SER A 220 -41.96 -12.71 15.33
#